data_AF-A0A4R7ILP8-F1
#
_entry.id   AF-A0A4R7ILP8-F1
#
_cell.length_a   1.000
_cell.length_b   1.000
_cell.length_c   1.000
_cell.angle_alpha   90.00
_cell.angle_beta   90.00
_cell.angle_gamma   90.00
#
_symmetry.space_group_name_H-M   'P 1'
#
loop_
_entity.id
_entity.type
_entity.pdbx_description
1 polymer ?
#
loop_
_entity_poly.entity_id
_entity_poly.type
_entity_poly.pdbx_seq_one_letter_code
_entity_poly.pdbx_strand_id
1 'polypeptide(L)'
;MAKYWWTPFLANVLLGIPGVVPFWLVWYLMANWPLAELGWTVREPTETDGMALWLVIVVPVVALFTMIWWLVNAPLRRRTSLAPRTFWLLCALSPLLPTAALIADSL
;
A
#
# COMPACT_ATOMS: atom_id res chain seq x y z
N MET A 1 -11.27 11.72 -22.84
CA MET A 1 -11.71 12.19 -21.51
C MET A 1 -12.32 11.00 -20.80
N ALA A 2 -11.76 10.55 -19.67
CA ALA A 2 -12.40 9.48 -18.90
C ALA A 2 -13.57 10.13 -18.15
N LYS A 3 -14.77 10.08 -18.74
CA LYS A 3 -16.02 10.65 -18.17
C LYS A 3 -16.45 9.95 -16.88
N TYR A 4 -15.76 8.87 -16.49
CA TYR A 4 -16.16 7.98 -15.42
C TYR A 4 -15.10 7.97 -14.30
N TRP A 5 -15.45 8.63 -13.20
CA TRP A 5 -14.86 8.48 -11.86
C TRP A 5 -14.50 7.05 -11.42
N TRP A 6 -15.14 6.03 -11.98
CA TRP A 6 -14.86 4.62 -11.68
C TRP A 6 -13.55 4.10 -12.29
N THR A 7 -13.02 4.73 -13.34
CA THR A 7 -11.74 4.31 -13.94
C THR A 7 -10.56 4.40 -12.96
N PRO A 8 -10.29 5.54 -12.28
CA PRO A 8 -9.23 5.59 -11.28
C PRO A 8 -9.53 4.67 -10.08
N PHE A 9 -10.80 4.51 -9.69
CA PHE A 9 -11.18 3.58 -8.63
C PHE A 9 -10.78 2.14 -8.98
N LEU A 10 -11.25 1.62 -10.12
CA LEU A 10 -11.00 0.25 -10.55
C LEU A 10 -9.50 -0.01 -10.76
N ALA A 11 -8.77 0.94 -11.36
CA ALA A 11 -7.33 0.83 -11.54
C ALA A 11 -6.60 0.70 -10.20
N ASN A 12 -7.00 1.46 -9.18
CA ASN A 12 -6.37 1.40 -7.87
C ASN A 12 -6.80 0.18 -7.05
N VAL A 13 -8.02 -0.33 -7.22
CA VAL A 13 -8.44 -1.63 -6.64
C VAL A 13 -7.60 -2.77 -7.23
N LEU A 14 -7.41 -2.78 -8.55
CA LEU A 14 -6.57 -3.78 -9.23
C LEU A 14 -5.09 -3.67 -8.82
N LEU A 15 -4.57 -2.45 -8.64
CA LEU A 15 -3.24 -2.23 -8.06
C LEU A 15 -3.16 -2.66 -6.59
N GLY A 16 -4.28 -2.64 -5.86
CA GLY A 16 -4.34 -3.12 -4.48
C GLY A 16 -4.06 -4.61 -4.35
N ILE A 17 -4.37 -5.42 -5.37
CA ILE A 17 -4.10 -6.87 -5.36
C ILE A 17 -2.60 -7.17 -5.19
N PRO A 18 -1.69 -6.71 -6.09
CA PRO A 18 -0.25 -6.83 -5.83
C PRO A 18 0.20 -5.92 -4.68
N GLY A 19 -0.55 -4.85 -4.37
CA GLY A 19 -0.29 -3.95 -3.25
C GLY A 19 -0.40 -4.60 -1.87
N VAL A 20 -1.10 -5.73 -1.73
CA VAL A 20 -1.16 -6.50 -0.47
C VAL A 20 0.26 -6.80 0.05
N VAL A 21 1.19 -7.17 -0.83
CA VAL A 21 2.58 -7.51 -0.47
C VAL A 21 3.33 -6.33 0.17
N PRO A 22 3.47 -5.16 -0.48
CA PRO A 22 4.15 -4.02 0.13
C PRO A 22 3.43 -3.52 1.40
N PHE A 23 2.09 -3.58 1.48
CA PHE A 23 1.39 -3.23 2.72
C PHE A 23 1.75 -4.17 3.87
N TRP A 24 1.77 -5.48 3.60
CA TRP A 24 2.17 -6.48 4.59
C TRP A 24 3.63 -6.33 5.01
N LEU A 25 4.54 -6.05 4.08
CA LEU A 25 5.95 -5.83 4.37
C LEU A 25 6.18 -4.61 5.27
N VAL A 26 5.46 -3.51 5.02
CA VAL A 26 5.51 -2.32 5.88
C VAL A 26 4.95 -2.65 7.27
N TRP A 27 3.81 -3.35 7.35
CA TRP A 27 3.25 -3.78 8.62
C TRP A 27 4.22 -4.68 9.39
N TYR A 28 4.81 -5.69 8.74
CA TYR A 28 5.76 -6.62 9.32
C TYR A 28 6.98 -5.89 9.90
N LEU A 29 7.57 -4.97 9.14
CA LEU A 29 8.71 -4.15 9.60
C LEU A 29 8.31 -3.31 10.82
N MET A 30 7.13 -2.68 10.79
CA MET A 30 6.65 -1.85 11.89
C MET A 30 6.38 -2.69 13.15
N ALA A 31 5.73 -3.84 12.99
CA ALA A 31 5.33 -4.73 14.08
C ALA A 31 6.53 -5.38 14.78
N ASN A 32 7.63 -5.62 14.06
CA ASN A 32 8.80 -6.30 14.63
C ASN A 32 9.85 -5.36 15.24
N TRP A 33 9.90 -4.09 14.84
CA TRP A 33 10.87 -3.12 15.37
C TRP A 33 10.21 -1.94 16.09
N PRO A 34 9.74 -0.86 15.43
CA PRO A 34 9.32 0.34 16.13
C PRO A 34 8.13 0.09 17.06
N LEU A 35 7.15 -0.72 16.66
CA LEU A 35 6.00 -1.04 17.51
C LEU A 35 6.37 -1.99 18.65
N ALA A 36 7.32 -2.89 18.41
CA ALA A 36 7.81 -3.82 19.45
C ALA A 36 8.68 -3.10 20.49
N GLU A 37 9.53 -2.18 20.06
CA GLU A 37 10.34 -1.31 20.94
C GLU A 37 9.46 -0.40 21.80
N LEU A 38 8.30 0.02 21.27
CA LEU A 38 7.27 0.76 22.02
C LEU A 38 6.40 -0.14 22.91
N GLY A 39 6.57 -1.47 22.85
CA GLY A 39 5.78 -2.44 23.61
C GLY A 39 4.34 -2.62 23.13
N TRP A 40 3.99 -2.15 21.92
CA TRP A 40 2.65 -2.32 21.34
C TRP A 40 2.47 -3.69 20.67
N THR A 41 3.57 -4.30 20.25
CA THR A 41 3.61 -5.61 19.60
C THR A 41 4.72 -6.47 20.21
N VAL A 42 4.63 -7.79 19.99
CA VAL A 42 5.69 -8.73 20.36
C VAL A 42 6.45 -9.09 19.09
N ARG A 43 7.77 -8.93 19.11
CA ARG A 43 8.64 -9.32 17.98
C ARG A 43 8.59 -10.82 17.76
N GLU A 44 8.57 -11.23 16.49
CA GLU A 44 8.50 -12.64 16.10
C GLU A 44 9.69 -13.43 16.69
N PRO A 45 9.46 -14.55 17.41
CA PRO A 45 10.54 -15.29 18.07
C PRO A 45 11.58 -15.89 17.11
N THR A 46 11.20 -16.09 15.84
CA THR A 46 12.04 -16.66 14.80
C THR A 46 12.87 -15.60 14.06
N GLU A 47 12.65 -14.32 14.32
CA GLU A 47 13.24 -13.24 13.55
C GLU A 47 14.71 -12.97 13.96
N THR A 48 15.64 -13.47 13.15
CA THR A 48 17.09 -13.45 13.44
C THR A 48 17.88 -12.50 12.52
N ASP A 49 17.27 -12.03 11.43
CA ASP A 49 17.98 -11.32 10.34
C ASP A 49 18.17 -9.81 10.59
N GLY A 50 17.42 -9.25 11.53
CA GLY A 50 17.58 -7.86 11.96
C GLY A 50 16.99 -6.84 10.97
N MET A 51 16.78 -5.61 11.45
CA MET A 51 16.03 -4.58 10.70
C MET A 51 16.69 -4.21 9.36
N ALA A 52 18.02 -4.21 9.33
CA ALA A 52 18.79 -3.76 8.18
C ALA A 52 18.53 -4.61 6.93
N LEU A 53 18.46 -5.95 7.08
CA LEU A 53 18.15 -6.83 5.96
C LEU A 53 16.73 -6.56 5.43
N TRP A 54 15.76 -6.41 6.32
CA TRP A 54 14.39 -6.10 5.93
C TRP A 54 14.27 -4.75 5.23
N LEU A 55 15.01 -3.72 5.66
CA LEU A 55 15.02 -2.44 4.95
C LEU A 55 15.50 -2.58 3.50
N VAL A 56 16.51 -3.42 3.25
CA VAL A 56 17.02 -3.70 1.89
C VAL A 56 15.96 -4.37 1.01
N ILE A 57 14.99 -5.08 1.59
CA ILE A 57 13.89 -5.74 0.86
C ILE A 57 12.68 -4.80 0.73
N VAL A 58 12.24 -4.23 1.85
CA VAL A 58 11.04 -3.39 1.96
C VAL A 58 11.19 -2.13 1.11
N VAL A 59 12.34 -1.45 1.17
CA VAL A 59 12.53 -0.16 0.49
C VAL A 59 12.40 -0.31 -1.03
N PRO A 60 13.10 -1.23 -1.73
CA PRO A 60 12.92 -1.42 -3.17
C PRO A 60 11.51 -1.84 -3.57
N VAL A 61 10.89 -2.75 -2.82
CA VAL A 61 9.53 -3.25 -3.13
C VAL A 61 8.51 -2.14 -3.01
N VAL A 62 8.55 -1.37 -1.91
CA VAL A 62 7.65 -0.23 -1.69
C VAL A 62 7.94 0.90 -2.69
N ALA A 63 9.21 1.17 -3.00
CA ALA A 63 9.57 2.19 -3.98
C ALA A 63 9.07 1.84 -5.39
N LEU A 64 9.26 0.58 -5.81
CA LEU A 64 8.78 0.10 -7.10
C LEU A 64 7.25 0.15 -7.18
N PHE A 65 6.56 -0.31 -6.13
CA PHE A 65 5.10 -0.23 -6.07
C PHE A 65 4.61 1.23 -6.14
N THR A 66 5.21 2.12 -5.35
CA THR A 66 4.87 3.54 -5.35
C THR A 66 5.13 4.19 -6.71
N MET A 67 6.21 3.80 -7.39
CA MET A 67 6.53 4.28 -8.74
C MET A 67 5.51 3.80 -9.76
N ILE A 68 5.12 2.52 -9.74
CA ILE A 68 4.07 1.96 -10.60
C ILE A 68 2.74 2.66 -10.33
N TRP A 69 2.35 2.80 -9.06
CA TRP A 69 1.13 3.50 -8.64
C TRP A 69 1.12 4.95 -9.14
N TRP A 70 2.24 5.65 -9.02
CA TRP A 70 2.37 7.02 -9.52
C TRP A 70 2.24 7.08 -11.04
N LEU A 71 2.91 6.19 -11.78
CA LEU A 71 2.85 6.12 -13.24
C LEU A 71 1.45 5.80 -13.76
N VAL A 72 0.68 4.99 -13.06
CA VAL A 72 -0.74 4.71 -13.39
C VAL A 72 -1.61 5.95 -13.12
N ASN A 73 -1.43 6.61 -11.96
CA ASN A 73 -2.29 7.70 -11.53
C ASN A 73 -1.96 9.07 -12.17
N ALA A 74 -0.71 9.32 -12.57
CA ALA A 74 -0.30 10.57 -13.22
C ALA A 74 -1.07 10.90 -14.52
N PRO A 75 -1.24 9.98 -15.49
CA PRO A 75 -2.05 10.23 -16.68
C PRO A 75 -3.56 10.26 -16.37
N LEU A 76 -4.03 9.46 -15.39
CA LEU A 76 -5.42 9.46 -14.92
C LEU A 76 -5.80 10.83 -14.35
N ARG A 77 -4.92 11.45 -13.55
CA ARG A 77 -5.12 12.80 -13.00
C ARG A 77 -5.37 13.84 -14.09
N ARG A 78 -4.65 13.77 -15.22
CA ARG A 78 -4.82 14.70 -16.35
C ARG A 78 -6.12 14.47 -17.13
N ARG A 79 -6.77 13.32 -16.95
CA ARG A 79 -7.96 12.88 -17.71
C ARG A 79 -9.26 12.94 -16.90
N THR A 80 -9.19 13.25 -15.60
CA THR A 80 -10.32 13.36 -14.67
C THR A 80 -10.61 14.80 -14.27
N SER A 81 -11.88 15.16 -14.08
CA SER A 81 -12.32 16.47 -13.58
C SER A 81 -12.40 16.57 -12.04
N LEU A 82 -11.94 15.54 -11.32
CA LEU A 82 -11.98 15.50 -9.85
C LEU A 82 -11.04 16.57 -9.26
N ALA A 83 -11.45 17.15 -8.13
CA ALA A 83 -10.59 18.02 -7.35
C ALA A 83 -9.30 17.27 -6.97
N PRO A 84 -8.11 17.92 -7.02
CA PRO A 84 -6.83 17.24 -6.81
C PRO A 84 -6.75 16.44 -5.51
N ARG A 85 -7.26 16.99 -4.40
CA ARG A 85 -7.27 16.32 -3.10
C ARG A 85 -8.15 15.06 -3.10
N THR A 86 -9.35 15.15 -3.65
CA THR A 86 -10.29 14.02 -3.72
C THR A 86 -9.75 12.90 -4.61
N PHE A 87 -9.13 13.26 -5.74
CA PHE A 87 -8.48 12.29 -6.62
C PHE A 87 -7.37 11.51 -5.89
N TRP A 88 -6.46 12.21 -5.22
CA TRP A 88 -5.35 11.56 -4.51
C TRP A 88 -5.83 10.72 -3.32
N LEU A 89 -6.81 11.18 -2.55
CA LEU A 89 -7.40 10.39 -1.47
C LEU A 89 -8.05 9.11 -1.99
N LEU A 90 -8.83 9.20 -3.07
CA LEU A 90 -9.46 8.03 -3.67
C LEU A 90 -8.40 7.04 -4.17
N CYS A 91 -7.37 7.51 -4.87
CA CYS A 91 -6.30 6.65 -5.37
C CYS A 91 -5.41 6.06 -4.27
N ALA A 92 -5.29 6.72 -3.12
CA ALA A 92 -4.54 6.22 -1.97
C ALA A 92 -5.34 5.20 -1.13
N LEU A 93 -6.65 5.40 -1.00
CA LEU A 93 -7.53 4.53 -0.21
C LEU A 93 -7.97 3.27 -0.97
N SER A 94 -8.20 3.37 -2.27
CA SER A 94 -8.71 2.24 -3.08
C SER A 94 -7.79 1.00 -3.07
N PRO A 95 -6.45 1.11 -3.10
CA PRO A 95 -5.56 -0.04 -3.00
C PRO A 95 -5.59 -0.75 -1.64
N LEU A 96 -6.14 -0.12 -0.60
CA LEU A 96 -6.29 -0.74 0.72
C LEU A 96 -7.50 -1.68 0.78
N LEU A 97 -8.44 -1.58 -0.17
CA LEU A 97 -9.66 -2.39 -0.17
C LEU A 97 -9.39 -3.90 -0.20
N PRO A 98 -8.49 -4.43 -1.06
CA PRO A 98 -8.15 -5.85 -1.04
C PRO A 98 -7.58 -6.29 0.31
N THR A 99 -6.68 -5.50 0.90
CA THR A 99 -6.11 -5.79 2.23
C THR A 99 -7.18 -5.78 3.31
N ALA A 100 -8.09 -4.81 3.30
CA ALA A 100 -9.20 -4.73 4.25
C ALA A 100 -10.16 -5.91 4.11
N ALA A 101 -10.44 -6.35 2.87
CA ALA A 101 -11.25 -7.54 2.61
C ALA A 101 -10.60 -8.81 3.15
N LEU A 102 -9.28 -8.99 2.97
CA LEU A 102 -8.54 -10.12 3.54
C LEU A 102 -8.59 -10.12 5.08
N ILE A 103 -8.45 -8.95 5.70
CA ILE A 103 -8.56 -8.81 7.16
C ILE A 103 -9.98 -9.19 7.62
N ALA A 104 -11.01 -8.70 6.93
CA ALA A 104 -12.40 -8.98 7.29
C ALA A 104 -12.79 -10.46 7.13
N ASP A 105 -12.24 -11.15 6.12
CA ASP A 105 -12.42 -12.59 5.92
C ASP A 105 -11.71 -13.43 7.01
N SER A 106 -10.70 -12.85 7.66
CA SER A 106 -9.89 -13.52 8.68
C SER A 106 -10.39 -13.30 10.13
N LEU A 107 -11.49 -12.57 10.33
CA LEU A 107 -12.10 -12.25 11.63
C LEU A 107 -13.30 -13.15 11.96
#